data_AF-A0A165FVP6-F1
#
_entry.id   AF-A0A165FVP6-F1
#
_cell.length_a   1.000
_cell.length_b   1.000
_cell.length_c   1.000
_cell.angle_alpha   90.00
_cell.angle_beta   90.00
_cell.angle_gamma   90.00
#
_symmetry.space_group_name_H-M   'P 1'
#
loop_
_entity.id
_entity.type
_entity.pdbx_description
1 polymer ?
#
loop_
_entity_poly.entity_id
_entity_poly.type
_entity_poly.pdbx_seq_one_letter_code
_entity_poly.pdbx_strand_id
1 'polypeptide(L)'
;MALTPRVSFQHVLPVLCVLVTALNLWSLGYIRWEKKPGGVPMRNAADKTYTQIGDDHPDYLVFPSDLPTVALDVQTSPAHYGVGTPEAYDAWDWITEEHNWYKLGPTKHAYTPVMAHDLHCLKTFHDAMFAKTLKGGHIQHCLQYLRQVILCDPDLTLEAPDELDRDFTQVDAARVGTTHVCRDWSTVWRMSERLEDDFNDMMSQHWDHPILQHVEHTPEHT
;
A
#
# COMPACT_ATOMS: atom_id res chain seq x y z
N MET A 1 36.39 22.26 48.82
CA MET A 1 35.96 20.90 48.42
C MET A 1 34.44 20.98 48.21
N ALA A 2 33.99 21.19 46.97
CA ALA A 2 32.57 21.37 46.68
C ALA A 2 31.95 19.99 46.41
N LEU A 3 31.00 19.58 47.26
CA LEU A 3 30.20 18.38 47.07
C LEU A 3 29.19 18.64 45.94
N THR A 4 29.40 18.03 44.78
CA THR A 4 28.36 17.98 43.75
C THR A 4 27.26 17.02 44.22
N PRO A 5 25.98 17.42 44.17
CA PRO A 5 24.89 16.53 44.55
C PRO A 5 24.79 15.40 43.52
N ARG A 6 25.07 14.16 43.95
CA ARG A 6 24.75 12.96 43.16
C ARG A 6 23.22 12.83 43.15
N VAL A 7 22.60 13.25 42.05
CA VAL A 7 21.21 12.90 41.78
C VAL A 7 21.15 11.37 41.66
N SER A 8 20.44 10.72 42.60
CA SER A 8 20.35 9.26 42.61
C SER A 8 19.56 8.77 41.40
N PHE A 9 20.20 7.93 40.58
CA PHE A 9 19.61 7.30 39.39
C PHE A 9 18.30 6.55 39.71
N GLN A 10 18.12 6.09 40.96
CA GLN A 10 16.90 5.42 41.44
C GLN A 10 15.65 6.31 41.39
N HIS A 11 15.79 7.63 41.42
CA HIS A 11 14.64 8.56 41.36
C HIS A 11 14.48 9.21 39.99
N VAL A 12 15.54 9.32 39.19
CA VAL A 12 15.49 9.94 37.86
C VAL A 12 14.78 9.03 36.86
N LEU A 13 15.09 7.74 36.86
CA LEU A 13 14.53 6.78 35.91
C LEU A 13 12.99 6.65 36.03
N PRO A 14 12.38 6.44 37.22
CA PRO A 14 10.93 6.34 37.30
C PRO A 14 10.21 7.64 36.93
N VAL A 15 10.77 8.80 37.26
CA VAL A 15 10.22 10.11 36.86
C VAL A 15 10.25 10.27 35.35
N LEU A 16 11.37 9.92 34.70
CA LEU A 16 11.49 9.95 33.25
C LEU A 16 10.50 8.98 32.58
N CYS A 17 10.34 7.76 33.09
CA CYS A 17 9.35 6.80 32.60
C CYS A 17 7.93 7.36 32.70
N VAL A 18 7.54 7.95 33.84
CA VAL A 18 6.21 8.57 34.01
C VAL A 18 5.99 9.71 33.03
N LEU A 19 6.99 10.58 32.83
CA LEU A 19 6.89 11.70 31.88
C LEU A 19 6.77 11.20 30.43
N VAL A 20 7.56 10.20 30.05
CA VAL A 20 7.49 9.60 28.71
C VAL A 20 6.14 8.90 28.50
N THR A 21 5.64 8.15 29.48
CA THR A 21 4.31 7.52 29.40
C THR A 21 3.22 8.57 29.31
N ALA A 22 3.28 9.64 30.12
CA ALA A 22 2.31 10.74 30.06
C ALA A 22 2.34 11.46 28.70
N LEU A 23 3.52 11.71 28.13
CA LEU A 23 3.66 12.28 26.81
C LEU A 23 3.07 11.36 25.74
N ASN A 24 3.38 10.06 25.78
CA ASN A 24 2.80 9.10 24.84
C ASN A 24 1.27 9.03 24.94
N LEU A 25 0.71 9.00 26.15
CA LEU A 25 -0.73 9.01 26.37
C LEU A 25 -1.38 10.32 25.89
N TRP A 26 -0.71 11.46 26.11
CA TRP A 26 -1.16 12.74 25.59
C TRP A 26 -1.13 12.79 24.07
N SER A 27 -0.04 12.33 23.44
CA SER A 27 0.08 12.22 21.97
C SER A 27 -0.99 11.30 21.39
N LEU A 28 -1.25 10.15 22.02
CA LEU A 28 -2.34 9.24 21.60
C LEU A 28 -3.71 9.90 21.76
N GLY A 29 -3.93 10.62 22.86
CA GLY A 29 -5.16 11.39 23.08
C GLY A 29 -5.34 12.51 22.06
N TYR A 30 -4.26 13.22 21.71
CA TYR A 30 -4.23 14.27 20.70
C TYR A 30 -4.52 13.72 19.31
N ILE A 31 -3.82 12.66 18.89
CA ILE A 31 -4.06 11.98 17.62
C ILE A 31 -5.50 11.48 17.56
N ARG A 32 -6.01 10.89 18.64
CA ARG A 32 -7.40 10.42 18.69
C ARG A 32 -8.42 11.55 18.71
N TRP A 33 -8.04 12.73 19.19
CA TRP A 33 -8.87 13.94 19.17
C TRP A 33 -8.87 14.61 17.80
N GLU A 34 -7.73 14.75 17.13
CA GLU A 34 -7.70 15.20 15.72
C GLU A 34 -8.39 14.19 14.80
N LYS A 35 -8.22 12.90 15.05
CA LYS A 35 -8.96 11.84 14.37
C LYS A 35 -10.39 11.66 14.89
N LYS A 36 -10.87 12.44 15.87
CA LYS A 36 -12.31 12.46 16.16
C LYS A 36 -12.97 13.04 14.92
N PRO A 37 -13.76 12.25 14.19
CA PRO A 37 -14.33 12.71 12.94
C PRO A 37 -15.32 13.83 13.27
N GLY A 38 -14.95 15.08 13.02
CA GLY A 38 -15.90 16.19 12.95
C GLY A 38 -16.90 15.99 11.80
N GLY A 39 -16.65 15.03 10.91
CA GLY A 39 -17.63 14.46 10.00
C GLY A 39 -17.65 12.95 10.18
N VAL A 40 -18.83 12.38 10.41
CA VAL A 40 -19.13 10.95 10.28
C VAL A 40 -18.27 10.34 9.17
N PRO A 41 -17.58 9.20 9.37
CA PRO A 41 -16.92 8.51 8.26
C PRO A 41 -17.99 8.19 7.23
N MET A 42 -18.02 8.99 6.16
CA MET A 42 -19.07 8.93 5.15
C MET A 42 -18.86 7.64 4.39
N ARG A 43 -19.89 6.81 4.34
CA ARG A 43 -19.86 5.43 3.83
C ARG A 43 -19.29 5.25 2.42
N ASN A 44 -19.18 6.30 1.60
CA ASN A 44 -18.52 6.22 0.29
C ASN A 44 -17.72 7.50 0.03
N ALA A 45 -16.45 7.35 -0.37
CA ALA A 45 -15.64 8.46 -0.88
C ALA A 45 -16.25 9.13 -2.13
N ALA A 46 -17.18 8.45 -2.81
CA ALA A 46 -17.90 8.96 -3.97
C ALA A 46 -18.97 10.02 -3.62
N ASP A 47 -19.49 10.03 -2.39
CA ASP A 47 -20.64 10.90 -2.02
C ASP A 47 -20.22 12.30 -1.55
N LYS A 48 -18.93 12.51 -1.25
CA LYS A 48 -18.36 13.80 -0.88
C LYS A 48 -17.44 14.29 -2.00
N THR A 49 -17.65 15.52 -2.46
CA THR A 49 -16.67 16.18 -3.34
C THR A 49 -15.49 16.65 -2.50
N TYR A 50 -14.34 15.98 -2.68
CA TYR A 50 -13.07 16.37 -2.07
C TYR A 50 -12.35 17.40 -2.96
N THR A 51 -11.56 18.29 -2.34
CA THR A 51 -10.70 19.26 -3.07
C THR A 51 -9.32 18.70 -3.42
N GLN A 52 -8.90 17.61 -2.78
CA GLN A 52 -7.56 16.99 -2.87
C GLN A 52 -6.42 17.90 -2.42
N ILE A 53 -6.72 18.94 -1.64
CA ILE A 53 -5.74 19.88 -1.10
C ILE A 53 -5.56 19.61 0.40
N GLY A 54 -4.29 19.49 0.83
CA GLY A 54 -3.97 19.17 2.22
C GLY A 54 -4.61 17.84 2.62
N ASP A 55 -5.33 17.82 3.74
CA ASP A 55 -6.00 16.63 4.27
C ASP A 55 -7.42 16.41 3.70
N ASP A 56 -7.89 17.25 2.76
CA ASP A 56 -9.22 17.09 2.15
C ASP A 56 -9.19 16.16 0.93
N HIS A 57 -8.82 14.90 1.19
CA HIS A 57 -8.90 13.79 0.24
C HIS A 57 -9.47 12.55 0.93
N PRO A 58 -9.95 11.55 0.18
CA PRO A 58 -10.34 10.29 0.78
C PRO A 58 -9.11 9.51 1.25
N ASP A 59 -9.20 8.89 2.43
CA ASP A 59 -8.22 7.90 2.90
C ASP A 59 -8.44 6.53 2.24
N TYR A 60 -9.68 6.25 1.84
CA TYR A 60 -10.11 4.97 1.28
C TYR A 60 -10.89 5.20 -0.01
N LEU A 61 -10.50 4.49 -1.07
CA LEU A 61 -11.30 4.44 -2.29
C LEU A 61 -12.63 3.71 -2.04
N VAL A 62 -12.54 2.57 -1.34
CA VAL A 62 -13.65 1.78 -0.80
C VAL A 62 -13.35 1.52 0.67
N PHE A 63 -14.30 1.75 1.56
CA PHE A 63 -14.06 1.52 2.98
C PHE A 63 -13.82 0.04 3.26
N PRO A 64 -12.89 -0.32 4.16
CA PRO A 64 -12.60 -1.71 4.49
C PRO A 64 -13.81 -2.50 5.01
N SER A 65 -14.81 -1.84 5.59
CA SER A 65 -16.06 -2.46 6.05
C SER A 65 -17.03 -2.81 4.93
N ASP A 66 -16.88 -2.17 3.77
CA ASP A 66 -17.77 -2.33 2.62
C ASP A 66 -17.18 -3.30 1.58
N LEU A 67 -15.92 -3.72 1.78
CA LEU A 67 -15.31 -4.76 0.98
C LEU A 67 -15.89 -6.13 1.38
N PRO A 68 -16.34 -6.93 0.40
CA PRO A 68 -16.72 -8.31 0.68
C PRO A 68 -15.49 -9.10 1.13
N THR A 69 -15.73 -10.18 1.86
CA THR A 69 -14.67 -11.14 2.21
C THR A 69 -14.59 -12.23 1.15
N VAL A 70 -13.38 -12.68 0.85
CA VAL A 70 -13.12 -13.81 -0.04
C VAL A 70 -12.23 -14.82 0.68
N ALA A 71 -12.55 -16.11 0.53
CA ALA A 71 -11.70 -17.20 1.00
C ALA A 71 -10.77 -17.62 -0.15
N LEU A 72 -9.46 -17.54 0.08
CA LEU A 72 -8.45 -17.88 -0.92
C LEU A 72 -7.52 -18.93 -0.35
N ASP A 73 -7.28 -19.96 -1.16
CA ASP A 73 -6.31 -20.99 -0.85
C ASP A 73 -4.92 -20.55 -1.33
N VAL A 74 -3.90 -20.74 -0.48
CA VAL A 74 -2.51 -20.56 -0.93
C VAL A 74 -2.21 -21.56 -2.04
N GLN A 75 -1.71 -21.08 -3.17
CA GLN A 75 -1.25 -21.94 -4.25
C GLN A 75 0.28 -21.99 -4.25
N THR A 76 0.83 -23.19 -4.29
CA THR A 76 2.29 -23.39 -4.29
C THR A 76 2.84 -23.74 -5.67
N SER A 77 2.10 -23.40 -6.73
CA SER A 77 2.52 -23.66 -8.11
C SER A 77 3.73 -22.79 -8.48
N PRO A 78 4.85 -23.36 -8.95
CA PRO A 78 6.01 -22.57 -9.39
C PRO A 78 5.73 -21.76 -10.67
N ALA A 79 4.65 -22.06 -11.39
CA ALA A 79 4.28 -21.36 -12.63
C ALA A 79 3.68 -19.96 -12.39
N HIS A 80 3.17 -19.67 -11.19
CA HIS A 80 2.60 -18.37 -10.85
C HIS A 80 3.37 -17.79 -9.66
N TYR A 81 4.03 -16.65 -9.87
CA TYR A 81 4.78 -15.93 -8.82
C TYR A 81 5.88 -16.76 -8.14
N GLY A 82 6.42 -17.77 -8.82
CA GLY A 82 7.58 -18.51 -8.38
C GLY A 82 8.78 -17.60 -8.12
N VAL A 83 9.55 -17.93 -7.07
CA VAL A 83 10.70 -17.14 -6.63
C VAL A 83 11.93 -17.55 -7.44
N GLY A 84 12.44 -16.64 -8.29
CA GLY A 84 13.65 -16.87 -9.10
C GLY A 84 13.50 -17.86 -10.27
N THR A 85 12.29 -18.28 -10.63
CA THR A 85 12.04 -19.19 -11.76
C THR A 85 11.76 -18.39 -13.04
N PRO A 86 12.43 -18.70 -14.17
CA PRO A 86 12.19 -18.03 -15.46
C PRO A 86 10.72 -17.99 -15.88
N GLU A 87 9.99 -19.07 -15.61
CA GLU A 87 8.59 -19.25 -15.97
C GLU A 87 7.63 -18.32 -15.20
N ALA A 88 8.09 -17.72 -14.10
CA ALA A 88 7.28 -16.84 -13.27
C ALA A 88 7.50 -15.36 -13.53
N TYR A 89 8.53 -14.96 -14.30
CA TYR A 89 8.82 -13.53 -14.52
C TYR A 89 7.64 -12.80 -15.18
N ASP A 90 6.99 -13.40 -16.19
CA ASP A 90 5.81 -12.82 -16.82
C ASP A 90 4.67 -12.61 -15.82
N ALA A 91 4.50 -13.53 -14.85
CA ALA A 91 3.52 -13.36 -13.79
C ALA A 91 3.90 -12.17 -12.87
N TRP A 92 5.15 -12.11 -12.44
CA TRP A 92 5.66 -10.99 -11.63
C TRP A 92 5.55 -9.64 -12.34
N ASP A 93 5.81 -9.59 -13.65
CA ASP A 93 5.68 -8.38 -14.47
C ASP A 93 4.21 -7.96 -14.58
N TRP A 94 3.30 -8.90 -14.84
CA TRP A 94 1.85 -8.65 -14.93
C TRP A 94 1.28 -7.91 -13.71
N ILE A 95 1.75 -8.22 -12.49
CA ILE A 95 1.30 -7.55 -11.27
C ILE A 95 1.54 -6.02 -11.30
N THR A 96 2.55 -5.56 -12.04
CA THR A 96 3.03 -4.16 -12.00
C THR A 96 2.98 -3.43 -13.34
N GLU A 97 2.76 -4.14 -14.44
CA GLU A 97 2.68 -3.54 -15.79
C GLU A 97 1.60 -2.46 -15.85
N GLU A 98 0.58 -2.56 -15.01
CA GLU A 98 -0.38 -1.50 -14.72
C GLU A 98 -0.23 -1.11 -13.25
N HIS A 99 0.59 -0.09 -12.99
CA HIS A 99 0.60 0.53 -11.67
C HIS A 99 -0.82 1.04 -11.44
N ASN A 100 -1.65 0.30 -10.70
CA ASN A 100 -3.06 0.60 -10.50
C ASN A 100 -3.17 1.94 -9.79
N TRP A 101 -3.25 2.99 -10.58
CA TRP A 101 -3.30 4.36 -10.14
C TRP A 101 -4.57 4.95 -10.71
N TYR A 102 -5.21 5.79 -9.93
CA TYR A 102 -6.45 6.42 -10.33
C TYR A 102 -6.39 7.89 -9.98
N LYS A 103 -7.17 8.71 -10.68
CA LYS A 103 -7.19 10.16 -10.46
C LYS A 103 -8.53 10.58 -9.89
N LEU A 104 -8.52 11.36 -8.81
CA LEU A 104 -9.75 11.86 -8.19
C LEU A 104 -9.86 13.38 -8.20
N GLY A 105 -11.13 13.79 -8.22
CA GLY A 105 -11.60 15.15 -8.01
C GLY A 105 -11.17 16.18 -9.05
N PRO A 106 -11.43 17.48 -8.78
CA PRO A 106 -11.26 18.53 -9.77
C PRO A 106 -9.81 18.71 -10.22
N THR A 107 -8.84 18.43 -9.35
CA THR A 107 -7.40 18.59 -9.63
C THR A 107 -6.78 17.35 -10.29
N LYS A 108 -7.55 16.26 -10.44
CA LYS A 108 -7.08 14.99 -11.01
C LYS A 108 -5.84 14.45 -10.29
N HIS A 109 -5.79 14.59 -8.96
CA HIS A 109 -4.70 14.08 -8.14
C HIS A 109 -4.62 12.55 -8.30
N ALA A 110 -3.42 12.04 -8.62
CA ALA A 110 -3.12 10.63 -8.71
C ALA A 110 -3.02 9.96 -7.33
N TYR A 111 -3.64 8.80 -7.20
CA TYR A 111 -3.60 7.94 -6.02
C TYR A 111 -3.22 6.53 -6.44
N THR A 112 -2.61 5.77 -5.52
CA THR A 112 -2.32 4.34 -5.69
C THR A 112 -2.92 3.60 -4.49
N PRO A 113 -3.78 2.59 -4.69
CA PRO A 113 -4.26 1.75 -3.60
C PRO A 113 -3.08 1.08 -2.88
N VAL A 114 -3.20 0.91 -1.56
CA VAL A 114 -2.17 0.26 -0.73
C VAL A 114 -1.75 -1.10 -1.30
N MET A 115 -2.72 -1.93 -1.67
CA MET A 115 -2.47 -3.27 -2.24
C MET A 115 -1.63 -3.22 -3.54
N ALA A 116 -1.83 -2.22 -4.41
CA ALA A 116 -1.02 -2.07 -5.63
C ALA A 116 0.43 -1.70 -5.29
N HIS A 117 0.63 -0.87 -4.26
CA HIS A 117 1.97 -0.50 -3.80
C HIS A 117 2.67 -1.66 -3.06
N ASP A 118 1.93 -2.48 -2.30
CA ASP A 118 2.43 -3.71 -1.66
C ASP A 118 2.99 -4.66 -2.72
N LEU A 119 2.20 -4.90 -3.76
CA LEU A 119 2.55 -5.76 -4.89
C LEU A 119 3.77 -5.25 -5.68
N HIS A 120 3.83 -3.93 -5.94
CA HIS A 120 5.02 -3.29 -6.53
C HIS A 120 6.27 -3.51 -5.68
N CYS A 121 6.16 -3.35 -4.36
CA CYS A 121 7.27 -3.57 -3.44
C CYS A 121 7.73 -5.03 -3.44
N LEU A 122 6.80 -5.99 -3.47
CA LEU A 122 7.11 -7.42 -3.54
C LEU A 122 7.85 -7.78 -4.83
N LYS A 123 7.37 -7.31 -5.99
CA LYS A 123 8.09 -7.50 -7.27
C LYS A 123 9.47 -6.86 -7.24
N THR A 124 9.56 -5.61 -6.79
CA THR A 124 10.84 -4.89 -6.75
C THR A 124 11.86 -5.62 -5.86
N PHE A 125 11.39 -6.23 -4.76
CA PHE A 125 12.23 -7.05 -3.91
C PHE A 125 12.65 -8.37 -4.58
N HIS A 126 11.74 -9.05 -5.29
CA HIS A 126 12.06 -10.22 -6.11
C HIS A 126 13.10 -9.90 -7.19
N ASP A 127 12.92 -8.82 -7.95
CA ASP A 127 13.85 -8.37 -8.99
C ASP A 127 15.25 -8.08 -8.41
N ALA A 128 15.30 -7.47 -7.23
CA ALA A 128 16.57 -7.22 -6.54
C ALA A 128 17.29 -8.51 -6.10
N MET A 129 16.54 -9.56 -5.77
CA MET A 129 17.08 -10.87 -5.41
C MET A 129 17.55 -11.67 -6.63
N PHE A 130 16.78 -11.64 -7.74
CA PHE A 130 16.95 -12.60 -8.84
C PHE A 130 17.25 -11.96 -10.21
N ALA A 131 16.70 -10.79 -10.53
CA ALA A 131 16.90 -10.09 -11.81
C ALA A 131 18.10 -9.11 -11.82
N LYS A 132 18.76 -8.90 -10.66
CA LYS A 132 20.00 -8.13 -10.48
C LYS A 132 19.92 -6.64 -10.85
N THR A 133 18.73 -6.03 -10.87
CA THR A 133 18.55 -4.59 -11.07
C THR A 133 18.45 -3.86 -9.72
N LEU A 134 19.58 -3.38 -9.21
CA LEU A 134 19.63 -2.75 -7.89
C LEU A 134 19.45 -1.23 -7.96
N LYS A 135 18.29 -0.73 -7.51
CA LYS A 135 18.07 0.67 -7.14
C LYS A 135 18.10 0.80 -5.62
N GLY A 136 19.29 0.87 -5.01
CA GLY A 136 19.49 0.70 -3.56
C GLY A 136 18.55 1.52 -2.65
N GLY A 137 18.32 2.80 -2.95
CA GLY A 137 17.38 3.62 -2.19
C GLY A 137 15.91 3.17 -2.30
N HIS A 138 15.52 2.65 -3.46
CA HIS A 138 14.18 2.11 -3.70
C HIS A 138 13.96 0.82 -2.90
N ILE A 139 14.97 -0.07 -2.86
CA ILE A 139 14.90 -1.32 -2.07
C ILE A 139 14.78 -1.04 -0.58
N GLN A 140 15.53 -0.07 -0.05
CA GLN A 140 15.39 0.34 1.35
C GLN A 140 13.96 0.82 1.66
N HIS A 141 13.39 1.64 0.78
CA HIS A 141 12.01 2.12 0.91
C HIS A 141 11.00 0.97 0.90
N CYS A 142 11.07 0.08 -0.10
CA CYS A 142 10.16 -1.07 -0.23
C CYS A 142 10.25 -1.99 0.99
N LEU A 143 11.45 -2.29 1.49
CA LEU A 143 11.64 -3.10 2.68
C LEU A 143 11.02 -2.47 3.93
N GLN A 144 11.17 -1.16 4.11
CA GLN A 144 10.56 -0.45 5.23
C GLN A 144 9.03 -0.41 5.11
N TYR A 145 8.51 -0.28 3.89
CA TYR A 145 7.08 -0.30 3.61
C TYR A 145 6.47 -1.69 3.90
N LEU A 146 7.03 -2.76 3.33
CA LEU A 146 6.59 -4.14 3.60
C LEU A 146 6.65 -4.49 5.09
N ARG A 147 7.72 -4.07 5.78
CA ARG A 147 7.83 -4.20 7.23
C ARG A 147 6.67 -3.53 7.95
N GLN A 148 6.29 -2.31 7.57
CA GLN A 148 5.20 -1.58 8.19
C GLN A 148 3.86 -2.30 7.98
N VAL A 149 3.59 -2.76 6.77
CA VAL A 149 2.34 -3.47 6.43
C VAL A 149 2.21 -4.75 7.24
N ILE A 150 3.26 -5.58 7.29
CA ILE A 150 3.30 -6.81 8.09
C ILE A 150 3.10 -6.53 9.59
N LEU A 151 3.66 -5.44 10.12
CA LEU A 151 3.50 -5.09 11.54
C LEU A 151 2.12 -4.53 11.88
N CYS A 152 1.42 -3.93 10.92
CA CYS A 152 0.15 -3.25 11.16
C CYS A 152 -1.08 -4.16 10.97
N ASP A 153 -1.08 -5.03 9.97
CA ASP A 153 -2.21 -5.92 9.65
C ASP A 153 -1.70 -7.30 9.22
N PRO A 154 -0.99 -8.06 10.10
CA PRO A 154 -0.53 -9.39 9.77
C PRO A 154 -1.72 -10.36 9.61
N ASP A 155 -1.61 -11.27 8.66
CA ASP A 155 -2.46 -12.45 8.67
C ASP A 155 -2.01 -13.39 9.79
N LEU A 156 -2.91 -13.66 10.73
CA LEU A 156 -2.67 -14.53 11.89
C LEU A 156 -3.29 -15.92 11.72
N THR A 157 -3.73 -16.26 10.51
CA THR A 157 -4.21 -17.60 10.16
C THR A 157 -3.07 -18.60 10.36
N LEU A 158 -3.35 -19.68 11.11
CA LEU A 158 -2.37 -20.72 11.36
C LEU A 158 -2.18 -21.59 10.12
N GLU A 159 -0.94 -21.79 9.72
CA GLU A 159 -0.57 -22.73 8.67
C GLU A 159 -0.91 -24.18 9.08
N ALA A 160 -1.14 -25.03 8.08
CA ALA A 160 -1.37 -26.46 8.28
C ALA A 160 -0.16 -27.12 8.99
N PRO A 161 -0.39 -28.09 9.89
CA PRO A 161 0.68 -28.68 10.69
C PRO A 161 1.70 -29.48 9.85
N ASP A 162 1.32 -29.89 8.64
CA ASP A 162 2.14 -30.62 7.69
C ASP A 162 2.75 -29.73 6.60
N GLU A 163 2.56 -28.41 6.63
CA GLU A 163 2.93 -27.51 5.52
C GLU A 163 4.41 -27.64 5.11
N LEU A 164 5.33 -27.87 6.06
CA LEU A 164 6.76 -28.06 5.78
C LEU A 164 7.13 -29.45 5.24
N ASP A 165 6.27 -30.46 5.45
CA ASP A 165 6.49 -31.85 5.02
C ASP A 165 5.87 -32.12 3.62
N ARG A 166 5.15 -31.15 3.07
CA ARG A 166 4.45 -31.28 1.78
C ARG A 166 5.39 -31.15 0.60
N ASP A 167 5.25 -32.05 -0.36
CA ASP A 167 5.92 -31.96 -1.66
C ASP A 167 5.13 -31.07 -2.62
N PHE A 168 5.47 -29.78 -2.60
CA PHE A 168 4.85 -28.78 -3.47
C PHE A 168 5.27 -28.91 -4.95
N THR A 169 6.16 -29.85 -5.30
CA THR A 169 6.61 -30.06 -6.68
C THR A 169 5.63 -30.93 -7.49
N GLN A 170 4.74 -31.71 -6.86
CA GLN A 170 3.79 -32.61 -7.54
C GLN A 170 2.47 -31.92 -7.92
N VAL A 171 1.89 -32.29 -9.07
CA VAL A 171 0.88 -31.50 -9.84
C VAL A 171 -0.55 -31.52 -9.28
N ASP A 172 -0.83 -32.26 -8.20
CA ASP A 172 -2.21 -32.54 -7.77
C ASP A 172 -2.60 -31.76 -6.48
N ALA A 173 -3.73 -32.12 -5.86
CA ALA A 173 -4.37 -31.52 -4.67
C ALA A 173 -3.44 -31.23 -3.45
N ALA A 174 -2.18 -31.69 -3.51
CA ALA A 174 -1.09 -31.34 -2.61
C ALA A 174 -0.58 -29.89 -2.75
N ARG A 175 -0.97 -29.13 -3.79
CA ARG A 175 -0.53 -27.73 -4.03
C ARG A 175 -1.41 -26.63 -3.42
N VAL A 176 -2.47 -27.02 -2.71
CA VAL A 176 -3.38 -26.10 -2.02
C VAL A 176 -3.00 -26.03 -0.55
N GLY A 177 -2.46 -24.90 -0.13
CA GLY A 177 -2.08 -24.58 1.25
C GLY A 177 -3.27 -24.25 2.14
N THR A 178 -3.01 -23.48 3.18
CA THR A 178 -4.03 -23.02 4.12
C THR A 178 -5.00 -22.05 3.43
N THR A 179 -6.28 -22.10 3.80
CA THR A 179 -7.28 -21.13 3.35
C THR A 179 -7.23 -19.87 4.21
N HIS A 180 -7.11 -18.71 3.57
CA HIS A 180 -7.11 -17.40 4.21
C HIS A 180 -8.40 -16.65 3.90
N VAL A 181 -8.95 -15.92 4.88
CA VAL A 181 -10.11 -15.05 4.68
C VAL A 181 -9.65 -13.61 4.52
N CYS A 182 -9.65 -13.14 3.28
CA CYS A 182 -9.13 -11.84 2.89
C CYS A 182 -10.28 -10.85 2.62
N ARG A 183 -9.95 -9.55 2.59
CA ARG A 183 -10.81 -8.55 1.93
C ARG A 183 -10.68 -8.73 0.42
N ASP A 184 -11.79 -8.72 -0.29
CA ASP A 184 -11.82 -8.88 -1.75
C ASP A 184 -11.41 -7.58 -2.45
N TRP A 185 -10.10 -7.48 -2.69
CA TRP A 185 -9.48 -6.35 -3.37
C TRP A 185 -9.85 -6.23 -4.85
N SER A 186 -10.49 -7.24 -5.46
CA SER A 186 -10.98 -7.13 -6.84
C SER A 186 -12.00 -5.99 -7.00
N THR A 187 -12.68 -5.63 -5.91
CA THR A 187 -13.58 -4.47 -5.87
C THR A 187 -12.83 -3.15 -6.00
N VAL A 188 -11.70 -3.01 -5.30
CA VAL A 188 -10.86 -1.81 -5.38
C VAL A 188 -10.16 -1.72 -6.73
N TRP A 189 -9.68 -2.87 -7.23
CA TRP A 189 -9.04 -2.97 -8.55
C TRP A 189 -9.98 -2.48 -9.66
N ARG A 190 -11.18 -3.06 -9.77
CA ARG A 190 -12.19 -2.63 -10.75
C ARG A 190 -12.58 -1.15 -10.62
N MET A 191 -12.57 -0.61 -9.40
CA MET A 191 -12.88 0.80 -9.19
C MET A 191 -11.73 1.70 -9.63
N SER A 192 -10.48 1.29 -9.38
CA SER A 192 -9.28 1.98 -9.87
C SER A 192 -9.25 2.02 -11.39
N GLU A 193 -9.45 0.87 -12.05
CA GLU A 193 -9.50 0.76 -13.52
C GLU A 193 -10.55 1.69 -14.12
N ARG A 194 -11.79 1.66 -13.59
CA ARG A 194 -12.87 2.55 -14.07
C ARG A 194 -12.51 4.03 -13.96
N LEU A 195 -11.86 4.43 -12.86
CA LEU A 195 -11.45 5.82 -12.67
C LEU A 195 -10.28 6.22 -13.56
N GLU A 196 -9.39 5.28 -13.88
CA GLU A 196 -8.33 5.48 -14.86
C GLU A 196 -8.90 5.61 -16.27
N ASP A 197 -9.83 4.75 -16.66
CA ASP A 197 -10.55 4.80 -17.93
C ASP A 197 -11.32 6.12 -18.09
N ASP A 198 -12.11 6.52 -17.09
CA ASP A 198 -12.84 7.80 -17.09
C ASP A 198 -11.88 8.99 -17.28
N PHE A 199 -10.69 8.93 -16.69
CA PHE A 199 -9.66 9.95 -16.88
C PHE A 199 -9.09 9.93 -18.30
N ASN A 200 -8.77 8.75 -18.83
CA ASN A 200 -8.22 8.59 -20.17
C ASN A 200 -9.23 9.02 -21.25
N ASP A 201 -10.52 8.70 -21.07
CA ASP A 201 -11.61 9.15 -21.93
C ASP A 201 -11.78 10.67 -21.87
N MET A 202 -11.74 11.26 -20.68
CA MET A 202 -11.77 12.73 -20.54
C MET A 202 -10.57 13.38 -21.26
N MET A 203 -9.38 12.82 -21.09
CA MET A 203 -8.16 13.34 -21.71
C MET A 203 -8.19 13.19 -23.23
N SER A 204 -8.66 12.06 -23.77
CA SER A 204 -8.75 11.85 -25.22
C SER A 204 -9.72 12.83 -25.87
N GLN A 205 -10.88 13.08 -25.25
CA GLN A 205 -11.86 14.07 -25.72
C GLN A 205 -11.34 15.52 -25.66
N HIS A 206 -10.50 15.85 -24.67
CA HIS A 206 -9.93 17.19 -24.52
C HIS A 206 -8.65 17.41 -25.35
N TRP A 207 -7.92 16.35 -25.69
CA TRP A 207 -6.69 16.42 -26.49
C TRP A 207 -6.96 16.77 -27.96
N ASP A 208 -8.16 16.48 -28.45
CA ASP A 208 -8.66 16.89 -29.77
C ASP A 208 -9.10 18.37 -29.84
N HIS A 209 -8.94 19.15 -28.76
CA HIS A 209 -9.26 20.57 -28.73
C HIS A 209 -8.10 21.41 -29.32
N PRO A 210 -8.32 22.25 -30.36
CA PRO A 210 -7.26 22.97 -31.09
C PRO A 210 -6.37 23.91 -30.24
N ILE A 211 -6.76 24.20 -29.00
CA ILE A 211 -6.09 25.17 -28.13
C ILE A 211 -4.82 24.59 -27.49
N LEU A 212 -4.74 23.26 -27.30
CA LEU A 212 -3.57 22.61 -26.69
C LEU A 212 -2.51 22.16 -27.72
N GLN A 213 -2.85 22.11 -29.00
CA GLN A 213 -1.91 21.78 -30.09
C GLN A 213 -1.04 22.96 -30.53
N HIS A 214 -1.26 24.17 -30.00
CA HIS A 214 -0.55 25.39 -30.41
C HIS A 214 0.70 25.74 -29.58
N VAL A 215 1.12 24.89 -28.63
CA VAL A 215 2.29 25.16 -27.78
C VAL A 215 3.62 24.74 -28.43
N GLU A 216 3.62 23.97 -29.52
CA GLU A 216 4.86 23.38 -30.07
C GLU A 216 5.54 24.09 -31.25
N HIS A 217 5.06 25.26 -31.72
CA HIS A 217 5.75 25.99 -32.80
C HIS A 217 5.97 27.47 -32.47
N THR A 218 6.84 27.76 -31.51
CA THR A 218 7.62 29.00 -31.54
C THR A 218 9.01 28.68 -32.10
N PRO A 219 9.40 29.21 -33.27
CA PRO A 219 10.76 29.04 -33.77
C PRO A 219 11.73 29.74 -32.80
N GLU A 220 12.79 29.04 -32.40
CA GLU A 220 13.93 29.66 -31.73
C GLU A 220 14.46 30.78 -32.64
N HIS A 221 14.36 32.02 -32.17
CA HIS A 221 15.01 33.16 -32.79
C HIS A 221 16.38 33.38 -32.14
N THR A 222 17.39 33.32 -33.01
CA THR A 222 18.79 33.81 -32.96
C THR A 222 19.81 33.09 -32.10
#